data_AF-A0A7D9LX29-F1
#
_entry.id   AF-A0A7D9LX29-F1
#
_cell.length_a   1.000
_cell.length_b   1.000
_cell.length_c   1.000
_cell.angle_alpha   90.00
_cell.angle_beta   90.00
_cell.angle_gamma   90.00
#
_symmetry.space_group_name_H-M   'P 1'
#
loop_
_entity.id
_entity.type
_entity.pdbx_description
1 polymer ?
#
loop_
_entity_poly.entity_id
_entity_poly.type
_entity_poly.pdbx_seq_one_letter_code
_entity_poly.pdbx_strand_id
1 'polypeptide(L)'
;MSFFFVAPGKPVGDTLLFFGCRHKAEDYIYQEEIEQYHNEGTISHLFVAFSRDQPEKRYVQHLILENGEVVWNALNNQGHVYVCGDARHMAKDVHDAL
;
A
#
# COMPACT_ATOMS: atom_id res chain seq x y z
N MET A 1 10.17 -6.40 -5.80
CA MET A 1 10.52 -5.12 -5.14
C MET A 1 10.82 -4.13 -6.25
N SER A 2 9.86 -3.27 -6.58
CA SER A 2 10.06 -2.23 -7.59
C SER A 2 10.53 -0.98 -6.87
N PHE A 3 11.78 -0.59 -7.06
CA PHE A 3 12.31 0.66 -6.52
C PHE A 3 11.88 1.82 -7.42
N PHE A 4 11.15 2.79 -6.87
CA PHE A 4 10.89 4.06 -7.54
C PHE A 4 12.01 5.05 -7.19
N PHE A 5 12.92 5.29 -8.13
CA PHE A 5 13.90 6.37 -8.02
C PHE A 5 13.25 7.69 -8.45
N VAL A 6 13.01 8.59 -7.49
CA VAL A 6 12.65 9.97 -7.80
C VAL A 6 13.92 10.78 -8.01
N ALA A 7 14.17 11.20 -9.25
CA ALA A 7 15.27 12.11 -9.54
C ALA A 7 14.98 13.50 -8.91
N PRO A 8 15.97 14.19 -8.33
CA PRO A 8 15.77 15.51 -7.73
C PRO A 8 15.12 16.50 -8.71
N GLY A 9 14.07 17.19 -8.25
CA GLY A 9 13.41 18.26 -9.02
C GLY A 9 12.42 17.81 -10.09
N LYS A 10 12.15 16.50 -10.23
CA LYS A 10 11.04 16.04 -11.08
C LYS A 10 9.73 15.99 -10.29
N PRO A 11 8.62 16.52 -10.84
CA PRO A 11 7.31 16.31 -10.24
C PRO A 11 6.97 14.82 -10.31
N VAL A 12 6.51 14.26 -9.20
CA VAL A 12 6.03 12.88 -9.08
C VAL A 12 4.57 12.95 -8.62
N GLY A 13 3.72 12.11 -9.21
CA GLY A 13 2.34 11.97 -8.78
C GLY A 13 2.23 11.24 -7.44
N ASP A 14 1.00 11.14 -6.93
CA ASP A 14 0.79 10.49 -5.64
C ASP A 14 1.17 9.01 -5.65
N THR A 15 1.85 8.60 -4.58
CA THR A 15 2.24 7.21 -4.35
C THR A 15 1.47 6.66 -3.15
N LEU A 16 0.53 5.75 -3.41
CA LEU A 16 -0.24 5.06 -2.39
C LEU A 16 0.40 3.68 -2.15
N LEU A 17 0.82 3.39 -0.91
CA LEU A 17 1.32 2.09 -0.52
C LEU A 17 0.31 1.38 0.40
N PHE A 18 -0.24 0.28 -0.07
CA PHE A 18 -0.99 -0.68 0.74
C PHE A 18 -0.08 -1.86 1.08
N PHE A 19 0.28 -2.00 2.35
CA PHE A 19 1.17 -3.06 2.85
C PHE A 19 0.42 -3.95 3.85
N GLY A 20 0.73 -5.25 3.86
CA GLY A 20 0.08 -6.22 4.75
C GLY A 20 1.06 -7.23 5.33
N CYS A 21 0.98 -7.42 6.65
CA CYS A 21 1.74 -8.45 7.37
C CYS A 21 0.92 -9.03 8.54
N ARG A 22 1.50 -9.90 9.36
CA ARG A 22 0.79 -10.54 10.47
C ARG A 22 0.76 -9.63 11.68
N HIS A 23 1.94 -9.21 12.13
CA HIS A 23 2.14 -8.47 13.37
C HIS A 23 3.11 -7.33 13.12
N LYS A 24 2.78 -6.13 13.63
CA LYS A 24 3.67 -4.98 13.51
C LYS A 24 5.08 -5.28 14.06
N ALA A 25 5.14 -6.00 15.17
CA ALA A 25 6.39 -6.27 15.89
C ALA A 25 7.24 -7.43 15.32
N GLU A 26 6.73 -8.20 14.35
CA GLU A 26 7.40 -9.42 13.87
C GLU A 26 7.79 -9.34 12.39
N ASP A 27 6.86 -8.95 11.52
CA ASP A 27 6.99 -9.11 10.07
C ASP A 27 6.60 -7.86 9.27
N TYR A 28 6.67 -6.69 9.91
CA TYR A 28 6.64 -5.41 9.21
C TYR A 28 8.00 -5.13 8.55
N ILE A 29 8.23 -5.80 7.41
CA ILE A 29 9.49 -5.66 6.66
C ILE A 29 9.71 -4.23 6.20
N TYR A 30 10.96 -3.76 6.29
CA TYR A 30 11.37 -2.39 5.94
C TYR A 30 10.58 -1.29 6.67
N GLN A 31 10.16 -1.55 7.92
CA GLN A 31 9.36 -0.58 8.68
C GLN A 31 10.00 0.81 8.71
N GLU A 32 11.27 0.89 9.11
CA GLU A 32 11.97 2.18 9.27
C GLU A 32 12.05 2.92 7.94
N GLU A 33 12.40 2.23 6.85
CA GLU A 33 12.50 2.83 5.53
C GLU A 33 11.15 3.24 4.96
N ILE A 34 10.10 2.41 5.13
CA ILE A 34 8.74 2.73 4.69
C ILE A 34 8.20 3.95 5.45
N GLU A 35 8.36 3.98 6.76
CA GLU A 35 7.93 5.10 7.60
C GLU A 35 8.74 6.37 7.26
N GLN A 36 10.04 6.25 7.01
CA GLN A 36 10.87 7.37 6.54
C GLN A 36 10.41 7.90 5.18
N TYR A 37 10.17 7.04 4.19
CA TYR A 37 9.69 7.46 2.86
C TYR A 37 8.31 8.09 2.90
N HIS A 38 7.45 7.68 3.84
CA HIS A 38 6.19 8.35 4.09
C HIS A 38 6.40 9.74 4.68
N ASN A 39 7.27 9.87 5.69
CA ASN A 39 7.59 11.15 6.33
C ASN A 39 8.25 12.15 5.36
N GLU A 40 9.05 11.66 4.41
CA GLU A 40 9.69 12.47 3.36
C GLU A 40 8.75 12.80 2.19
N GLY A 41 7.53 12.23 2.17
CA GLY A 41 6.54 12.45 1.11
C GLY A 41 6.80 11.66 -0.18
N THR A 42 7.78 10.75 -0.20
CA THR A 42 7.98 9.82 -1.31
C THR A 42 6.80 8.84 -1.42
N ILE A 43 6.27 8.40 -0.28
CA ILE A 43 4.99 7.69 -0.19
C ILE A 43 3.95 8.71 0.30
N SER A 44 3.08 9.19 -0.60
CA SER A 44 2.02 10.16 -0.26
C SER A 44 1.05 9.60 0.78
N HIS A 45 0.68 8.32 0.65
CA HIS A 45 -0.26 7.66 1.56
C HIS A 45 0.20 6.26 1.91
N LEU A 46 0.31 5.98 3.20
CA LEU A 46 0.71 4.68 3.73
C LEU A 46 -0.45 4.02 4.47
N PHE A 47 -0.85 2.84 4.01
CA PHE A 47 -1.91 2.03 4.59
C PHE A 47 -1.36 0.65 4.96
N VAL A 48 -1.38 0.30 6.24
CA VAL A 48 -0.79 -0.96 6.73
C VAL A 48 -1.84 -1.84 7.40
N ALA A 49 -1.98 -3.07 6.92
CA ALA A 49 -2.86 -4.09 7.47
C ALA A 49 -2.06 -5.10 8.29
N PHE A 50 -2.19 -5.03 9.62
CA PHE A 50 -1.75 -6.09 10.52
C PHE A 50 -2.89 -7.09 10.68
N SER A 51 -2.71 -8.32 10.19
CA SER A 51 -3.78 -9.32 10.11
C SER A 51 -4.00 -10.13 11.40
N ARG A 52 -3.17 -9.91 12.42
CA ARG A 52 -3.17 -10.67 13.67
C ARG A 52 -2.99 -9.82 14.93
N ASP A 53 -2.93 -8.49 14.83
CA ASP A 53 -2.80 -7.60 15.99
C ASP A 53 -4.14 -7.34 16.71
N GLN A 54 -5.23 -7.83 16.13
CA GLN A 54 -6.61 -7.73 16.60
C GLN A 54 -7.39 -9.03 16.31
N PRO A 55 -8.56 -9.24 16.95
CA PRO A 55 -9.36 -10.45 16.75
C PRO A 55 -9.83 -10.65 15.30
N GLU A 56 -10.26 -9.57 14.64
CA GLU A 56 -10.74 -9.61 13.26
C GLU A 56 -9.59 -9.63 12.25
N LYS A 57 -9.71 -10.44 11.19
CA LYS A 57 -8.74 -10.42 10.10
C LYS A 57 -8.84 -9.12 9.31
N ARG A 58 -7.72 -8.38 9.28
CA ARG A 58 -7.56 -7.17 8.47
C ARG A 58 -6.50 -7.40 7.39
N TYR A 59 -6.88 -7.18 6.14
CA TYR A 59 -6.04 -7.38 4.96
C TYR A 59 -6.03 -6.13 4.07
N VAL A 60 -5.15 -6.10 3.08
CA VAL A 60 -4.96 -4.95 2.19
C VAL A 60 -6.24 -4.59 1.42
N GLN A 61 -7.03 -5.58 0.98
CA GLN A 61 -8.31 -5.34 0.29
C GLN A 61 -9.34 -4.64 1.20
N HIS A 62 -9.32 -4.88 2.51
CA HIS A 62 -10.19 -4.14 3.44
C HIS A 62 -9.78 -2.67 3.49
N LEU A 63 -8.48 -2.38 3.52
CA LEU A 63 -7.97 -1.01 3.50
C LEU A 63 -8.26 -0.31 2.16
N ILE A 64 -8.19 -1.02 1.03
CA ILE A 64 -8.56 -0.48 -0.28
C ILE A 64 -10.02 -0.03 -0.28
N LEU A 65 -10.94 -0.89 0.18
CA LEU A 65 -12.37 -0.56 0.26
C LEU A 65 -12.65 0.62 1.20
N GLU A 66 -12.01 0.65 2.37
CA GLU A 66 -12.16 1.75 3.34
C GLU A 66 -11.63 3.09 2.81
N ASN A 67 -10.63 3.06 1.91
CA ASN A 67 -9.99 4.25 1.34
C ASN A 67 -10.34 4.44 -0.14
N GLY A 68 -11.50 3.95 -0.57
CA GLY A 68 -11.93 3.93 -1.97
C GLY A 68 -11.91 5.30 -2.64
N GLU A 69 -12.16 6.39 -1.91
CA GLU A 69 -12.09 7.76 -2.46
C GLU A 69 -10.66 8.12 -2.91
N VAL A 70 -9.65 7.83 -2.08
CA VAL A 70 -8.24 8.14 -2.38
C VAL A 70 -7.76 7.27 -3.54
N VAL A 71 -8.15 6.00 -3.55
CA VAL A 71 -7.86 5.06 -4.64
C VAL A 71 -8.51 5.53 -5.95
N TRP A 72 -9.80 5.88 -5.91
CA TRP A 72 -10.53 6.39 -7.08
C TRP A 72 -9.88 7.66 -7.64
N ASN A 73 -9.51 8.61 -6.78
CA ASN A 73 -8.86 9.85 -7.21
C ASN A 73 -7.51 9.57 -7.89
N ALA A 74 -6.71 8.65 -7.36
CA ALA A 74 -5.45 8.25 -8.00
C ALA A 74 -5.69 7.62 -9.38
N LEU A 75 -6.65 6.71 -9.51
CA LEU A 75 -6.98 6.03 -10.77
C LEU A 75 -7.57 6.99 -11.81
N ASN A 76 -8.49 7.87 -11.40
CA ASN A 76 -9.08 8.88 -12.26
C ASN A 76 -8.05 9.89 -12.77
N ASN A 77 -6.96 10.08 -12.02
CA ASN A 77 -5.79 10.87 -12.41
C ASN A 77 -4.72 10.05 -13.18
N GLN A 78 -5.13 9.01 -13.90
CA GLN A 78 -4.25 8.14 -14.71
C GLN A 78 -3.21 7.37 -13.90
N GLY A 79 -3.50 7.08 -12.62
CA GLY A 79 -2.68 6.26 -11.77
C GLY A 79 -2.54 4.81 -12.27
N HIS A 80 -1.45 4.17 -11.90
CA HIS A 80 -1.17 2.77 -12.24
C HIS A 80 -1.23 1.88 -10.99
N VAL A 81 -1.90 0.73 -11.10
CA VAL A 81 -1.96 -0.26 -10.02
C VAL A 81 -0.89 -1.32 -10.22
N TYR A 82 -0.16 -1.61 -9.15
CA TYR A 82 0.79 -2.71 -9.08
C TYR A 82 0.42 -3.63 -7.92
N VAL A 83 0.24 -4.92 -8.21
CA VAL A 83 -0.07 -5.94 -7.19
C VAL A 83 1.08 -6.95 -7.15
N CYS A 84 1.63 -7.18 -5.97
CA CYS A 84 2.76 -8.09 -5.76
C CYS A 84 2.53 -8.91 -4.48
N GLY A 85 2.58 -10.24 -4.59
CA GLY A 85 2.43 -11.17 -3.45
C GLY A 85 1.76 -12.48 -3.86
N ASP A 86 0.95 -13.05 -2.96
CA ASP A 86 0.26 -14.32 -3.20
C ASP A 86 -0.71 -14.22 -4.40
N ALA A 87 -0.43 -14.97 -5.45
CA ALA A 87 -1.22 -14.95 -6.68
C ALA A 87 -2.53 -15.75 -6.59
N ARG A 88 -2.70 -16.61 -5.56
CA ARG A 88 -3.83 -17.55 -5.48
C ARG A 88 -5.05 -16.93 -4.83
N HIS A 89 -4.85 -16.13 -3.80
CA HIS A 89 -5.91 -15.53 -2.99
C HIS A 89 -5.76 -14.01 -2.97
N MET A 90 -4.61 -13.49 -2.57
CA MET A 90 -4.44 -12.03 -2.36
C MET A 90 -4.67 -11.25 -3.65
N ALA A 91 -4.06 -11.67 -4.76
CA ALA A 91 -4.24 -10.98 -6.04
C ALA A 91 -5.70 -10.94 -6.51
N LYS A 92 -6.47 -12.01 -6.26
CA LYS A 92 -7.89 -12.06 -6.60
C LYS A 92 -8.69 -11.12 -5.71
N ASP A 93 -8.49 -11.17 -4.40
CA ASP A 93 -9.24 -10.34 -3.44
C ASP A 93 -8.95 -8.85 -3.62
N VAL A 94 -7.71 -8.49 -4.00
CA VAL A 94 -7.36 -7.11 -4.36
C VAL A 94 -8.02 -6.69 -5.68
N HIS A 95 -8.05 -7.57 -6.68
CA HIS A 95 -8.73 -7.27 -7.94
C HIS A 95 -10.23 -7.04 -7.74
N ASP A 96 -10.89 -7.85 -6.90
CA ASP A 96 -12.32 -7.70 -6.60
C ASP A 96 -12.64 -6.42 -5.80
N ALA A 97 -11.64 -5.82 -5.14
CA ALA A 97 -11.79 -4.61 -4.31
C ALA A 97 -11.55 -3.29 -5.08
N LEU A 98 -11.04 -3.37 -6.30
CA LEU A 98 -10.72 -2.23 -7.18
C LEU A 98 -11.84 -2.01 -8.22
#